data_AF-A0A2V8NRB7-F1
#
_entry.id   AF-A0A2V8NRB7-F1
#
_cell.length_a   1.000
_cell.length_b   1.000
_cell.length_c   1.000
_cell.angle_alpha   90.00
_cell.angle_beta   90.00
_cell.angle_gamma   90.00
#
_symmetry.space_group_name_H-M   'P 1'
#
loop_
_entity.id
_entity.type
_entity.pdbx_description
1 polymer ?
#
loop_
_entity_poly.entity_id
_entity_poly.type
_entity_poly.pdbx_seq_one_letter_code
_entity_poly.pdbx_strand_id
1 'polypeptide(L)'
;MTPIESAFSRLKRKGKRGLIPFITAGDPDLETTGELLIELARAGACAVELGVPFSDPMADGPVIQRASERALKSGFGLREVLDVVERAREKMQDVPVILFSYFNPLLQYGLERLSLEAASAGIDGVLVTDLVPEEAEEFSNILRAHNLDMIFLVA
;
A
#
# COMPACT_ATOMS: atom_id res chain seq x y z
N MET A 1 1.86 19.02 2.94
CA MET A 1 0.57 18.44 2.56
C MET A 1 0.90 17.18 1.78
N THR A 2 0.47 16.02 2.25
CA THR A 2 0.85 14.73 1.65
C THR A 2 0.08 14.48 0.35
N PRO A 3 0.49 13.50 -0.47
CA PRO A 3 -0.25 13.09 -1.66
C PRO A 3 -1.68 12.64 -1.35
N ILE A 4 -1.88 11.92 -0.24
CA ILE A 4 -3.19 11.47 0.22
C ILE A 4 -4.08 12.67 0.59
N GLU A 5 -3.57 13.62 1.40
CA GLU A 5 -4.30 14.86 1.73
C GLU A 5 -4.68 15.66 0.48
N SER A 6 -3.79 15.71 -0.51
CA SER A 6 -3.99 16.42 -1.78
C SER A 6 -5.10 15.76 -2.62
N ALA A 7 -5.14 14.43 -2.67
CA ALA A 7 -6.17 13.66 -3.38
C ALA A 7 -7.56 13.91 -2.78
N PHE A 8 -7.71 13.84 -1.46
CA PHE A 8 -8.97 14.12 -0.78
C PHE A 8 -9.39 15.59 -0.90
N SER A 9 -8.44 16.53 -0.81
CA SER A 9 -8.71 17.95 -1.01
C SER A 9 -9.25 18.25 -2.41
N ARG A 10 -8.71 17.58 -3.44
CA ARG A 10 -9.19 17.68 -4.84
C ARG A 10 -10.62 17.15 -4.99
N LEU A 11 -10.96 16.03 -4.34
CA LEU A 11 -12.31 15.48 -4.35
C LEU A 11 -13.32 16.39 -3.65
N LYS A 12 -12.95 16.92 -2.47
CA LYS A 12 -13.78 17.85 -1.69
C LYS A 12 -14.11 19.10 -2.50
N ARG A 13 -13.12 19.72 -3.18
CA ARG A 13 -13.34 20.87 -4.06
C ARG A 13 -14.28 20.57 -5.23
N LYS A 14 -14.29 19.33 -5.73
CA LYS A 14 -15.15 18.88 -6.82
C LYS A 14 -16.52 18.37 -6.36
N GLY A 15 -16.80 18.33 -5.05
CA GLY A 15 -18.03 17.74 -4.51
C GLY A 15 -18.18 16.25 -4.81
N LYS A 16 -17.07 15.52 -4.99
CA LYS A 16 -17.06 14.09 -5.32
C LYS A 16 -16.64 13.23 -4.13
N ARG A 17 -17.07 11.97 -4.14
CA ARG A 17 -16.58 10.91 -3.23
C ARG A 17 -15.36 10.23 -3.84
N GLY A 18 -14.50 9.66 -2.99
CA GLY A 18 -13.36 8.86 -3.42
C GLY A 18 -13.70 7.38 -3.48
N LEU A 19 -13.13 6.67 -4.44
CA LEU A 19 -13.08 5.21 -4.49
C LEU A 19 -11.62 4.80 -4.26
N ILE A 20 -11.38 3.87 -3.34
CA ILE A 20 -10.05 3.32 -3.03
C ILE A 20 -10.12 1.81 -3.29
N PRO A 21 -9.65 1.35 -4.46
CA PRO A 21 -9.57 -0.07 -4.76
C PRO A 21 -8.43 -0.73 -3.98
N PHE A 22 -8.65 -1.97 -3.55
CA PHE A 22 -7.62 -2.85 -3.00
C PHE A 22 -7.25 -3.92 -4.03
N ILE A 23 -5.96 -4.19 -4.20
CA ILE A 23 -5.44 -5.34 -4.95
C ILE A 23 -4.29 -5.99 -4.17
N THR A 24 -4.12 -7.31 -4.29
CA THR A 24 -2.98 -8.03 -3.72
C THR A 24 -1.82 -7.99 -4.70
N ALA A 25 -0.65 -7.53 -4.25
CA ALA A 25 0.55 -7.50 -5.07
C ALA A 25 0.98 -8.93 -5.45
N GLY A 26 1.32 -9.14 -6.71
CA GLY A 26 1.71 -10.46 -7.21
C GLY A 26 0.54 -11.40 -7.49
N ASP A 27 -0.71 -10.93 -7.46
CA ASP A 27 -1.88 -11.71 -7.90
C ASP A 27 -2.44 -11.17 -9.23
N PRO A 28 -2.38 -11.94 -10.35
CA PRO A 28 -1.76 -13.27 -10.47
C PRO A 28 -0.22 -13.23 -10.55
N ASP A 29 0.37 -12.08 -10.87
CA ASP A 29 1.81 -11.85 -10.96
C ASP A 29 2.15 -10.35 -10.81
N LEU A 30 3.44 -10.05 -10.72
CA LEU A 30 3.96 -8.69 -10.50
C LEU A 30 3.85 -7.78 -11.73
N GLU A 31 3.89 -8.35 -12.94
CA GLU A 31 3.71 -7.59 -14.18
C GLU A 31 2.28 -7.04 -14.24
N THR A 32 1.30 -7.93 -14.04
CA THR A 32 -0.12 -7.59 -13.94
C THR A 32 -0.39 -6.60 -12.81
N THR A 33 0.29 -6.73 -11.67
CA THR A 33 0.17 -5.76 -10.57
C THR A 33 0.53 -4.33 -11.02
N GLY A 34 1.65 -4.18 -11.73
CA GLY A 34 2.07 -2.88 -12.26
C GLY A 34 1.07 -2.29 -13.26
N GLU A 35 0.55 -3.12 -14.18
CA GLU A 35 -0.49 -2.72 -15.12
C GLU A 35 -1.78 -2.28 -14.42
N LEU A 36 -2.21 -3.03 -13.40
CA LEU A 36 -3.40 -2.69 -12.61
C LEU A 36 -3.24 -1.37 -11.87
N LEU A 37 -2.07 -1.08 -11.27
CA LEU A 37 -1.81 0.22 -10.63
C LEU A 37 -2.01 1.38 -11.62
N ILE A 38 -1.48 1.24 -12.84
CA ILE A 38 -1.59 2.26 -13.89
C ILE A 38 -3.05 2.43 -14.34
N GLU A 39 -3.76 1.33 -14.58
CA GLU A 39 -5.15 1.37 -15.05
C GLU A 39 -6.12 1.86 -13.97
N LEU A 40 -5.93 1.48 -12.70
CA LEU A 40 -6.74 1.98 -11.58
C LEU A 40 -6.56 3.51 -11.41
N ALA A 41 -5.32 3.99 -11.55
CA ALA A 41 -5.05 5.42 -11.55
C ALA A 41 -5.75 6.12 -12.73
N ARG A 42 -5.65 5.56 -13.94
CA ARG A 42 -6.32 6.09 -15.15
C ARG A 42 -7.84 6.10 -15.02
N ALA A 43 -8.41 5.09 -14.38
CA ALA A 43 -9.84 4.98 -14.11
C ALA A 43 -10.34 6.00 -13.07
N GLY A 44 -9.44 6.74 -12.41
CA GLY A 44 -9.78 7.82 -11.48
C GLY A 44 -9.93 7.37 -10.03
N ALA A 45 -9.22 6.32 -9.63
CA ALA A 45 -9.09 5.97 -8.21
C ALA A 45 -8.60 7.18 -7.38
N CYS A 46 -9.12 7.31 -6.16
CA CYS A 46 -8.69 8.34 -5.22
C CYS A 46 -7.30 8.03 -4.67
N ALA A 47 -7.08 6.76 -4.35
CA ALA A 47 -5.84 6.12 -3.94
C ALA A 47 -5.99 4.62 -4.29
N VAL A 48 -4.91 3.86 -4.23
CA VAL A 48 -4.95 2.39 -4.38
C VAL A 48 -4.30 1.76 -3.15
N GLU A 49 -4.96 0.80 -2.54
CA GLU A 49 -4.38 -0.05 -1.50
C GLU A 49 -3.73 -1.26 -2.15
N LEU A 50 -2.44 -1.45 -1.88
CA LEU A 50 -1.63 -2.53 -2.41
C LEU A 50 -1.27 -3.49 -1.28
N GLY A 51 -1.95 -4.64 -1.26
CA GLY A 51 -1.77 -5.69 -0.27
C GLY A 51 -0.44 -6.41 -0.44
N VAL A 52 0.38 -6.43 0.61
CA VAL A 52 1.57 -7.28 0.71
C VAL A 52 1.12 -8.72 1.03
N PRO A 53 1.43 -9.73 0.20
CA PRO A 53 1.08 -11.11 0.48
C PRO A 53 1.69 -11.58 1.80
N PHE A 54 0.87 -12.22 2.64
CA PHE A 54 1.29 -12.73 3.95
C PHE A 54 0.78 -14.16 4.18
N SER A 55 1.58 -14.98 4.86
CA SER A 55 1.31 -16.41 5.07
C SER A 55 0.20 -16.66 6.09
N ASP A 56 0.03 -15.75 7.05
CA ASP A 56 -0.91 -15.91 8.18
C ASP A 56 -1.94 -14.76 8.24
N PRO A 57 -2.74 -14.54 7.18
CA PRO A 57 -3.62 -13.38 7.07
C PRO A 57 -4.93 -13.56 7.87
N MET A 58 -4.88 -13.32 9.18
CA MET A 58 -6.02 -13.52 10.09
C MET A 58 -7.18 -12.54 9.89
N ALA A 59 -6.94 -11.33 9.39
CA ALA A 59 -7.95 -10.29 9.22
C ALA A 59 -8.66 -10.36 7.85
N ASP A 60 -8.11 -11.13 6.90
CA ASP A 60 -8.58 -11.15 5.52
C ASP A 60 -9.70 -12.16 5.28
N GLY A 61 -10.65 -11.78 4.41
CA GLY A 61 -11.67 -12.70 3.92
C GLY A 61 -11.12 -13.74 2.93
N PRO A 62 -11.87 -14.81 2.63
CA PRO A 62 -11.39 -15.96 1.85
C PRO A 62 -10.99 -15.61 0.41
N VAL A 63 -11.47 -14.49 -0.14
CA VAL A 63 -11.06 -14.01 -1.48
C VAL A 63 -9.62 -13.47 -1.44
N ILE A 64 -9.30 -12.64 -0.46
CA ILE A 64 -7.97 -12.02 -0.30
C ILE A 64 -6.96 -13.07 0.16
N GLN A 65 -7.34 -13.99 1.06
CA GLN A 65 -6.47 -15.11 1.45
C GLN A 65 -5.99 -15.91 0.23
N ARG A 66 -6.92 -16.28 -0.68
CA ARG A 66 -6.56 -16.99 -1.92
C ARG A 66 -5.70 -16.17 -2.88
N ALA A 67 -5.84 -14.85 -2.89
CA ALA A 67 -4.99 -13.96 -3.68
C ALA A 67 -3.55 -13.97 -3.13
N SER A 68 -3.41 -13.82 -1.81
CA SER A 68 -2.12 -13.92 -1.11
C SER A 68 -1.47 -15.29 -1.32
N GLU A 69 -2.22 -16.39 -1.25
CA GLU A 69 -1.71 -17.73 -1.55
C GLU A 69 -1.15 -17.89 -2.97
N ARG A 70 -1.81 -17.28 -3.98
CA ARG A 70 -1.31 -17.30 -5.37
C ARG A 70 -0.03 -16.50 -5.49
N ALA A 71 0.01 -15.30 -4.91
CA ALA A 71 1.19 -14.44 -4.94
C ALA A 71 2.40 -15.07 -4.21
N LEU A 72 2.18 -15.68 -3.04
CA LEU A 72 3.25 -16.34 -2.26
C LEU A 72 3.87 -17.55 -2.96
N LYS A 73 3.09 -18.28 -3.79
CA LYS A 73 3.62 -19.40 -4.58
C LYS A 73 4.66 -18.97 -5.61
N SER A 74 4.63 -17.71 -6.02
CA SER A 74 5.61 -17.12 -6.94
C SER A 74 6.88 -16.64 -6.23
N GLY A 75 6.91 -16.67 -4.89
CA GLY A 75 8.10 -16.37 -4.08
C GLY A 75 8.43 -14.88 -3.93
N PHE A 76 7.49 -13.98 -4.23
CA PHE A 76 7.70 -12.55 -4.12
C PHE A 76 7.56 -12.06 -2.67
N GLY A 77 8.44 -11.16 -2.25
CA GLY A 77 8.38 -10.50 -0.96
C GLY A 77 8.19 -8.99 -1.09
N LEU A 78 8.35 -8.30 0.04
CA LEU A 78 8.15 -6.85 0.13
C LEU A 78 9.06 -6.05 -0.81
N ARG A 79 10.30 -6.49 -1.02
CA ARG A 79 11.24 -5.85 -1.95
C ARG A 79 10.68 -5.82 -3.37
N GLU A 80 10.22 -6.97 -3.87
CA GLU A 80 9.70 -7.07 -5.23
C GLU A 80 8.39 -6.28 -5.39
N VAL A 81 7.60 -6.13 -4.33
CA VAL A 81 6.42 -5.25 -4.31
C VAL A 81 6.84 -3.79 -4.49
N LEU A 82 7.85 -3.32 -3.75
CA LEU A 82 8.36 -1.95 -3.89
C LEU A 82 8.93 -1.70 -5.31
N ASP A 83 9.69 -2.65 -5.85
CA ASP A 83 10.26 -2.55 -7.21
C ASP A 83 9.19 -2.46 -8.31
N VAL A 84 8.02 -3.11 -8.12
CA VAL A 84 6.89 -2.96 -9.04
C VAL A 84 6.26 -1.57 -8.94
N VAL A 85 6.10 -1.05 -7.73
CA VAL A 85 5.55 0.30 -7.53
C VAL A 85 6.46 1.33 -8.18
N GLU A 86 7.78 1.27 -7.93
CA GLU A 86 8.76 2.19 -8.52
C GLU A 86 8.66 2.21 -10.05
N ARG A 87 8.63 1.04 -10.69
CA ARG A 87 8.47 0.94 -12.15
C ARG A 87 7.11 1.43 -12.64
N ALA A 88 6.03 1.15 -11.91
CA ALA A 88 4.70 1.61 -12.27
C ALA A 88 4.60 3.14 -12.20
N ARG A 89 5.27 3.78 -11.23
CA ARG A 89 5.29 5.24 -11.05
C ARG A 89 5.79 6.00 -12.28
N GLU A 90 6.65 5.41 -13.10
CA GLU A 90 7.10 6.03 -14.36
C GLU A 90 5.95 6.33 -15.34
N LYS A 91 4.84 5.56 -15.26
CA LYS A 91 3.70 5.62 -16.20
C LYS A 91 2.36 5.90 -15.52
N MET A 92 2.30 5.82 -14.19
CA MET A 92 1.09 5.99 -13.40
C MET A 92 0.79 7.48 -13.19
N GLN A 93 -0.51 7.83 -13.19
CA GLN A 93 -0.92 9.19 -12.79
C GLN A 93 -0.64 9.42 -11.30
N ASP A 94 -0.64 10.69 -10.89
CA ASP A 94 -0.47 11.13 -9.50
C ASP A 94 -1.69 10.75 -8.61
N VAL A 95 -1.79 9.45 -8.34
CA VAL A 95 -2.77 8.77 -7.49
C VAL A 95 -2.00 8.07 -6.39
N PRO A 96 -2.30 8.34 -5.11
CA PRO A 96 -1.57 7.74 -4.00
C PRO A 96 -1.62 6.22 -3.97
N VAL A 97 -0.52 5.58 -3.59
CA VAL A 97 -0.42 4.13 -3.34
C VAL A 97 -0.17 3.92 -1.85
N ILE A 98 -1.04 3.14 -1.23
CA ILE A 98 -1.01 2.80 0.19
C ILE A 98 -0.54 1.36 0.31
N LEU A 99 0.57 1.13 1.01
CA LEU A 99 1.01 -0.22 1.34
C LEU A 99 0.10 -0.79 2.43
N PHE A 100 -0.62 -1.85 2.12
CA PHE A 100 -1.52 -2.54 3.04
C PHE A 100 -0.85 -3.84 3.48
N SER A 101 -0.57 -4.00 4.78
CA SER A 101 0.21 -5.15 5.27
C SER A 101 -0.19 -5.56 6.69
N TYR A 102 0.23 -6.74 7.10
CA TYR A 102 0.41 -7.09 8.51
C TYR A 102 1.74 -6.54 9.02
N PHE A 103 1.91 -6.43 10.33
CA PHE A 103 3.10 -5.82 10.91
C PHE A 103 4.34 -6.69 10.77
N ASN A 104 4.22 -8.01 10.91
CA ASN A 104 5.36 -8.92 10.93
C ASN A 104 6.26 -8.84 9.66
N PRO A 105 5.73 -8.85 8.42
CA PRO A 105 6.57 -8.64 7.22
C PRO A 105 7.34 -7.32 7.24
N LEU A 106 6.73 -6.24 7.72
CA LEU A 106 7.35 -4.92 7.80
C LEU A 106 8.47 -4.91 8.85
N LEU A 107 8.21 -5.52 10.02
CA LEU A 107 9.17 -5.64 11.10
C LEU A 107 10.39 -6.47 10.70
N GLN A 108 10.19 -7.61 10.03
CA GLN A 108 11.27 -8.47 9.52
C GLN A 108 12.11 -7.77 8.44
N TYR A 109 11.50 -6.90 7.63
CA TYR A 109 12.22 -6.09 6.65
C TYR A 109 13.08 -4.99 7.29
N GLY A 110 12.66 -4.53 8.47
CA GLY A 110 13.23 -3.41 9.22
C GLY A 110 12.48 -2.11 8.92
N LEU A 111 11.91 -1.48 9.95
CA LEU A 111 10.99 -0.34 9.80
C LEU A 111 11.66 0.89 9.16
N GLU A 112 12.86 1.26 9.60
CA GLU A 112 13.62 2.38 9.03
C GLU A 112 13.96 2.14 7.54
N ARG A 113 14.46 0.94 7.23
CA ARG A 113 14.78 0.55 5.85
C ARG A 113 13.53 0.56 4.99
N LEU A 114 12.45 -0.03 5.48
CA LEU A 114 11.15 -0.04 4.82
C LEU A 114 10.69 1.38 4.52
N SER A 115 10.68 2.29 5.50
CA SER A 115 10.16 3.64 5.30
C SER A 115 10.98 4.44 4.28
N LEU A 116 12.31 4.29 4.28
CA LEU A 116 13.17 4.90 3.27
C LEU A 116 12.91 4.33 1.86
N GLU A 117 12.92 3.00 1.72
CA GLU A 117 12.76 2.35 0.42
C GLU A 117 11.33 2.52 -0.12
N ALA A 118 10.31 2.47 0.73
CA ALA A 118 8.91 2.68 0.36
C ALA A 118 8.68 4.12 -0.14
N ALA A 119 9.19 5.13 0.56
CA ALA A 119 9.11 6.51 0.10
C ALA A 119 9.84 6.70 -1.24
N SER A 120 11.01 6.07 -1.40
CA SER A 120 11.80 6.15 -2.64
C SER A 120 11.09 5.47 -3.83
N ALA A 121 10.41 4.34 -3.59
CA ALA A 121 9.60 3.66 -4.60
C ALA A 121 8.30 4.41 -4.96
N GLY A 122 7.94 5.43 -4.17
CA GLY A 122 6.73 6.22 -4.36
C GLY A 122 5.49 5.63 -3.70
N ILE A 123 5.64 4.91 -2.58
CA ILE A 123 4.54 4.68 -1.63
C ILE A 123 4.22 6.01 -0.94
N ASP A 124 2.94 6.26 -0.64
CA ASP A 124 2.49 7.51 -0.02
C ASP A 124 1.98 7.32 1.41
N GLY A 125 1.66 6.07 1.77
CA GLY A 125 1.21 5.74 3.11
C GLY A 125 1.22 4.24 3.38
N VAL A 126 1.05 3.89 4.64
CA VAL A 126 1.06 2.52 5.14
C VAL A 126 -0.15 2.31 6.05
N LEU A 127 -0.87 1.21 5.80
CA LEU A 127 -1.93 0.68 6.66
C LEU A 127 -1.47 -0.67 7.19
N VAL A 128 -1.47 -0.81 8.51
CA VAL A 128 -1.12 -2.07 9.19
C VAL A 128 -2.35 -2.62 9.89
N THR A 129 -2.79 -3.82 9.50
CA THR A 129 -4.09 -4.38 9.93
C THR A 129 -4.13 -4.80 11.40
N ASP A 130 -2.99 -5.24 11.92
CA ASP A 130 -2.81 -5.83 13.25
C ASP A 130 -2.03 -4.92 14.22
N LEU A 131 -1.77 -3.66 13.85
CA LEU A 131 -1.07 -2.69 14.70
C LEU A 131 -2.03 -1.61 15.22
N VAL A 132 -2.29 -1.65 16.53
CA VAL A 132 -3.18 -0.69 17.19
C VAL A 132 -2.49 0.67 17.40
N PRO A 133 -3.24 1.79 17.49
CA PRO A 133 -2.66 3.11 17.70
C PRO A 133 -1.73 3.22 18.90
N GLU A 134 -2.01 2.50 19.98
CA GLU A 134 -1.21 2.50 21.22
C GLU A 134 0.19 1.89 21.03
N GLU A 135 0.37 0.99 20.07
CA GLU A 135 1.64 0.32 19.77
C GLU A 135 2.36 0.95 18.56
N ALA A 136 1.70 1.87 17.88
CA ALA A 136 2.13 2.42 16.60
C ALA A 136 3.07 3.63 16.70
N GLU A 137 3.28 4.21 17.88
CA GLU A 137 3.96 5.50 18.03
C GLU A 137 5.34 5.53 17.38
N GLU A 138 6.17 4.51 17.64
CA GLU A 138 7.51 4.40 17.06
C GLU A 138 7.44 4.35 15.53
N PHE A 139 6.64 3.43 14.97
CA PHE A 139 6.55 3.26 13.53
C PHE A 139 5.92 4.49 12.83
N SER A 140 4.93 5.11 13.46
CA SER A 140 4.30 6.35 12.97
C SER A 140 5.31 7.48 12.85
N ASN A 141 6.22 7.61 13.83
CA ASN A 141 7.26 8.63 13.81
C ASN A 141 8.29 8.37 12.71
N ILE A 142 8.67 7.11 12.49
CA ILE A 142 9.57 6.70 11.39
C ILE A 142 8.92 7.03 10.04
N LEU A 143 7.67 6.61 9.81
CA LEU A 143 6.94 6.90 8.56
C LEU A 143 6.84 8.41 8.30
N ARG A 144 6.52 9.20 9.33
CA ARG A 144 6.42 10.67 9.23
C ARG A 144 7.75 11.32 8.84
N ALA A 145 8.88 10.81 9.35
CA ALA A 145 10.21 11.30 8.98
C ALA A 145 10.51 11.11 7.48
N HIS A 146 9.86 10.14 6.84
CA HIS A 146 9.95 9.85 5.41
C HIS A 146 8.76 10.39 4.59
N ASN A 147 7.92 11.25 5.17
CA ASN A 147 6.72 11.82 4.52
C ASN A 147 5.72 10.75 4.04
N LEU A 148 5.63 9.64 4.77
CA LEU A 148 4.63 8.59 4.59
C LEU A 148 3.52 8.74 5.63
N ASP A 149 2.27 8.65 5.18
CA ASP A 149 1.11 8.68 6.08
C ASP A 149 0.88 7.32 6.73
N MET A 150 0.65 7.31 8.05
CA MET A 150 0.15 6.11 8.74
C MET A 150 -1.37 6.15 8.80
N ILE A 151 -2.02 5.09 8.31
CA ILE A 151 -3.48 4.95 8.29
C ILE A 151 -3.91 3.97 9.38
N PHE A 152 -4.76 4.45 10.28
CA PHE A 152 -5.33 3.66 11.36
C PHE A 152 -6.73 3.17 11.02
N LEU A 153 -7.04 1.95 11.47
CA LEU A 153 -8.39 1.43 11.49
C LEU A 153 -9.12 1.93 12.74
N VAL A 154 -10.40 2.26 12.61
CA VAL A 154 -11.27 2.67 13.72
C VAL A 154 -12.56 1.85 13.68
N ALA A 155 -13.01 1.39 14.85
CA ALA A 155 -14.24 0.62 15.04
C ALA A 155 -15.35 1.48 15.66
#